data_AF-A0A2V7V6A2-F1
#
_entry.id   AF-A0A2V7V6A2-F1
#
_cell.length_a   1.000
_cell.length_b   1.000
_cell.length_c   1.000
_cell.angle_alpha   90.00
_cell.angle_beta   90.00
_cell.angle_gamma   90.00
#
_symmetry.space_group_name_H-M   'P 1'
#
loop_
_entity.id
_entity.type
_entity.pdbx_description
1 polymer ?
#
loop_
_entity_poly.entity_id
_entity_poly.type
_entity_poly.pdbx_seq_one_letter_code
_entity_poly.pdbx_strand_id
1 'polypeptide(L)'
;MAGDAPKSAYELAMERLRKKDREEGVEERALTPAQRDAIAEARRVAEAKLAEREILHSSKMRGVLEPEARDALEEEYRRDRERIVSERDRKIDEFRRGAR
;
A
#
# COMPACT_ATOMS: atom_id res chain seq x y z
N MET A 1 40.43 9.99 26.16
CA MET A 1 40.57 9.11 24.98
C MET A 1 39.89 7.78 25.29
N ALA A 2 38.61 7.64 24.93
CA ALA A 2 37.87 6.39 25.13
C ALA A 2 37.33 5.97 23.76
N GLY A 3 37.81 4.85 23.22
CA GLY A 3 37.38 4.40 21.91
C GLY A 3 37.95 3.06 21.42
N ASP A 4 38.86 2.43 22.16
CA ASP A 4 39.55 1.20 21.72
C ASP A 4 39.00 -0.08 22.37
N ALA A 5 37.68 -0.18 22.50
CA ALA A 5 37.04 -1.42 22.92
C ALA A 5 36.71 -2.26 21.67
N PRO A 6 37.15 -3.54 21.60
CA PRO A 6 36.79 -4.40 20.47
C PRO A 6 35.27 -4.59 20.42
N LYS A 7 34.71 -4.45 19.21
CA LYS A 7 33.29 -4.66 18.95
C LYS A 7 32.86 -6.04 19.45
N SER A 8 31.70 -6.10 20.09
CA SER A 8 31.07 -7.34 20.50
C SER A 8 30.70 -8.22 19.30
N ALA A 9 30.55 -9.52 19.54
CA ALA A 9 30.09 -10.48 18.52
C ALA A 9 28.74 -10.07 17.90
N TYR A 10 27.87 -9.44 18.70
CA TYR A 10 26.58 -8.91 18.25
C TYR A 10 26.75 -7.75 17.26
N GLU A 11 27.62 -6.79 17.57
CA GLU A 11 27.88 -5.64 16.70
C GLU A 11 28.48 -6.07 15.36
N LEU A 12 29.41 -7.04 15.39
CA LEU A 12 30.00 -7.61 14.17
C LEU A 12 28.96 -8.36 13.31
N ALA A 13 28.02 -9.06 13.94
CA ALA A 13 26.93 -9.73 13.23
C ALA A 13 25.99 -8.72 12.55
N MET A 14 25.63 -7.64 13.25
CA MET A 14 24.78 -6.57 12.70
C MET A 14 25.48 -5.79 11.59
N GLU A 15 26.79 -5.56 11.67
CA GLU A 15 27.55 -4.95 10.57
C GLU A 15 27.59 -5.82 9.32
N ARG A 16 27.79 -7.14 9.48
CA ARG A 16 27.76 -8.09 8.36
C ARG A 16 26.38 -8.13 7.69
N LEU A 17 25.32 -8.11 8.50
CA LEU A 17 23.94 -8.03 8.01
C LEU A 17 23.72 -6.76 7.18
N ARG A 18 24.03 -5.57 7.75
CA ARG A 18 23.91 -4.28 7.04
C ARG A 18 24.80 -4.16 5.81
N LYS A 19 25.94 -4.86 5.77
CA LYS A 19 26.82 -4.91 4.60
C LYS A 19 26.19 -5.78 3.51
N LYS A 20 25.66 -6.94 3.88
CA LYS A 20 24.94 -7.85 2.99
C LYS A 20 23.68 -7.19 2.42
N ASP A 21 22.89 -6.51 3.24
CA ASP A 21 21.72 -5.75 2.81
C ASP A 21 22.09 -4.68 1.77
N ARG A 22 23.21 -3.97 1.98
CA ARG A 22 23.74 -3.00 1.00
C ARG A 22 24.24 -3.66 -0.29
N GLU A 23 24.92 -4.80 -0.19
CA GLU A 23 25.41 -5.57 -1.35
C GLU A 23 24.26 -6.16 -2.17
N GLU A 24 23.18 -6.57 -1.51
CA GLU A 24 21.93 -7.07 -2.14
C GLU A 24 21.00 -5.93 -2.59
N GLY A 25 21.39 -4.66 -2.38
CA GLY A 25 20.60 -3.48 -2.74
C GLY A 25 19.33 -3.28 -1.90
N VAL A 26 19.21 -4.00 -0.78
CA VAL A 26 18.14 -3.90 0.20
C VAL A 26 18.51 -2.79 1.20
N GLU A 27 18.35 -1.52 0.80
CA GLU A 27 18.35 -0.44 1.78
C GLU A 27 16.96 -0.34 2.41
N GLU A 28 16.86 -0.63 3.72
CA GLU A 28 15.69 -0.31 4.51
C GLU A 28 15.55 1.22 4.64
N ARG A 29 14.99 1.86 3.61
CA ARG A 29 14.76 3.30 3.58
C ARG A 29 13.50 3.61 4.38
N ALA A 30 13.71 4.17 5.57
CA ALA A 30 12.63 4.75 6.34
C ALA A 30 11.87 5.78 5.48
N LEU A 31 10.53 5.69 5.47
CA LEU A 31 9.69 6.62 4.71
C LEU A 31 9.84 8.04 5.26
N THR A 32 10.10 8.98 4.35
CA THR A 32 10.07 10.42 4.68
C THR A 32 8.67 10.84 5.15
N PRO A 33 8.54 11.92 5.95
CA PRO A 33 7.22 12.44 6.33
C PRO A 33 6.30 12.67 5.13
N ALA A 34 6.81 13.28 4.06
CA ALA A 34 6.05 13.53 2.83
C ALA A 34 5.54 12.24 2.17
N GLN A 35 6.36 11.17 2.10
CA GLN A 35 5.91 9.87 1.58
C GLN A 35 4.82 9.26 2.46
N ARG A 36 4.95 9.36 3.79
CA ARG A 36 3.91 8.85 4.71
C ARG A 36 2.59 9.58 4.52
N ASP A 37 2.64 10.90 4.40
CA ASP A 37 1.45 11.73 4.18
C ASP A 37 0.79 11.42 2.83
N ALA A 38 1.59 11.25 1.78
CA ALA A 38 1.10 10.85 0.45
C ALA A 38 0.45 9.45 0.47
N ILE A 39 1.05 8.49 1.17
CA ILE A 39 0.47 7.14 1.36
C ILE A 39 -0.84 7.22 2.14
N ALA A 40 -0.89 8.01 3.21
CA ALA A 40 -2.11 8.20 3.99
C ALA A 40 -3.23 8.83 3.13
N GLU A 41 -2.89 9.80 2.29
CA GLU A 41 -3.83 10.41 1.36
C GLU A 41 -4.35 9.43 0.30
N ALA A 42 -3.46 8.64 -0.32
CA ALA A 42 -3.88 7.60 -1.26
C ALA A 42 -4.88 6.61 -0.63
N ARG A 43 -4.69 6.26 0.63
CA ARG A 43 -5.61 5.41 1.38
C ARG A 43 -6.96 6.09 1.60
N ARG A 44 -6.98 7.33 2.08
CA ARG A 44 -8.22 8.10 2.31
C ARG A 44 -9.04 8.26 1.04
N VAL A 45 -8.38 8.61 -0.07
CA VAL A 45 -9.06 8.76 -1.37
C VAL A 45 -9.65 7.44 -1.83
N ALA A 46 -8.91 6.33 -1.71
CA ALA A 46 -9.43 5.01 -2.07
C ALA A 46 -10.60 4.58 -1.20
N GLU A 47 -10.54 4.84 0.11
CA GLU A 47 -11.63 4.57 1.06
C GLU A 47 -12.90 5.36 0.71
N ALA A 48 -12.76 6.66 0.44
CA ALA A 48 -13.88 7.49 0.00
C ALA A 48 -14.52 6.97 -1.29
N LYS A 49 -13.71 6.60 -2.28
CA LYS A 49 -14.20 5.99 -3.55
C LYS A 49 -14.92 4.67 -3.31
N LEU A 50 -14.39 3.81 -2.44
CA LEU A 50 -15.02 2.53 -2.10
C LEU A 50 -16.38 2.74 -1.42
N ALA A 51 -16.45 3.65 -0.46
CA ALA A 51 -17.70 3.99 0.22
C ALA A 51 -18.75 4.55 -0.75
N GLU A 52 -18.35 5.44 -1.66
CA GLU A 52 -19.23 5.94 -2.72
C GLU A 52 -19.74 4.81 -3.61
N ARG A 53 -18.86 3.92 -4.07
CA ARG A 53 -19.24 2.75 -4.89
C ARG A 53 -20.20 1.83 -4.16
N GLU A 54 -19.98 1.57 -2.88
CA GLU A 54 -20.84 0.72 -2.06
C GLU A 54 -22.25 1.32 -1.92
N ILE A 55 -22.36 2.63 -1.68
CA ILE A 55 -23.64 3.34 -1.61
C ILE A 55 -24.37 3.26 -2.96
N LEU A 56 -23.66 3.51 -4.07
CA LEU A 56 -24.25 3.45 -5.41
C LEU A 56 -24.71 2.04 -5.76
N HIS A 57 -23.89 1.02 -5.51
CA HIS A 57 -24.25 -0.38 -5.73
C HIS A 57 -25.46 -0.78 -4.87
N SER A 58 -25.45 -0.47 -3.57
CA SER A 58 -26.59 -0.73 -2.67
C SER A 58 -27.86 -0.02 -3.10
N SER A 59 -27.74 1.20 -3.64
CA SER A 59 -28.87 1.92 -4.22
C SER A 59 -29.43 1.23 -5.46
N LYS A 60 -28.57 0.88 -6.43
CA LYS A 60 -28.96 0.15 -7.65
C LYS A 60 -29.59 -1.20 -7.32
N MET A 61 -29.00 -1.98 -6.41
CA MET A 61 -29.45 -3.33 -6.04
C MET A 61 -30.85 -3.39 -5.42
N ARG A 62 -31.32 -2.29 -4.81
CA ARG A 62 -32.69 -2.19 -4.29
C ARG A 62 -33.73 -2.10 -5.40
N GLY A 63 -33.36 -1.63 -6.59
CA GLY A 63 -34.27 -1.43 -7.72
C GLY A 63 -34.30 -2.59 -8.73
N VAL A 64 -33.47 -3.62 -8.56
CA VAL A 64 -33.33 -4.73 -9.52
C VAL A 64 -33.82 -6.03 -8.89
N LEU A 65 -34.74 -6.71 -9.56
CA LEU A 65 -35.36 -7.95 -9.08
C LEU A 65 -34.90 -9.18 -9.87
N GLU A 66 -34.58 -8.97 -11.14
CA GLU A 66 -34.14 -9.98 -12.10
C GLU A 66 -32.77 -10.54 -11.69
N PRO A 67 -32.64 -11.86 -11.45
CA PRO A 67 -31.40 -12.47 -10.98
C PRO A 67 -30.19 -12.16 -11.86
N GLU A 68 -30.35 -12.27 -13.19
CA GLU A 68 -29.27 -12.06 -14.15
C GLU A 68 -28.77 -10.60 -14.14
N ALA A 69 -29.69 -9.65 -13.94
CA ALA A 69 -29.35 -8.24 -13.83
C ALA A 69 -28.64 -7.93 -12.50
N ARG A 70 -29.00 -8.63 -11.41
CA ARG A 70 -28.30 -8.53 -10.12
C ARG A 70 -26.87 -9.08 -10.22
N ASP A 71 -26.69 -10.24 -10.84
CA ASP A 71 -25.38 -10.85 -11.03
C ASP A 71 -24.47 -9.94 -11.87
N ALA A 72 -25.01 -9.32 -12.91
CA ALA A 72 -24.27 -8.34 -13.72
C ALA A 72 -23.85 -7.10 -12.91
N LEU A 73 -24.72 -6.58 -12.04
CA LEU A 73 -24.42 -5.46 -11.15
C LEU A 73 -23.39 -5.81 -10.07
N GLU A 74 -23.42 -7.03 -9.56
CA GLU A 74 -22.42 -7.53 -8.60
C GLU A 74 -21.05 -7.65 -9.26
N GLU A 75 -20.99 -8.19 -10.49
CA GLU A 75 -19.75 -8.27 -11.27
C GLU A 75 -19.18 -6.88 -11.62
N GLU A 76 -20.04 -5.91 -11.98
CA GLU A 76 -19.63 -4.51 -12.16
C GLU A 76 -18.99 -3.97 -10.87
N TYR A 77 -19.69 -4.12 -9.74
CA TYR A 77 -19.22 -3.65 -8.44
C TYR A 77 -17.89 -4.29 -8.03
N ARG A 78 -17.75 -5.60 -8.20
CA ARG A 78 -16.52 -6.33 -7.89
C ARG A 78 -15.33 -5.78 -8.69
N ARG A 79 -15.49 -5.60 -10.00
CA ARG A 79 -14.44 -5.05 -10.88
C ARG A 79 -14.06 -3.61 -10.51
N ASP A 80 -15.04 -2.79 -10.16
CA ASP A 80 -14.80 -1.42 -9.73
C ASP A 80 -14.01 -1.37 -8.41
N ARG A 81 -14.36 -2.21 -7.43
CA ARG A 81 -13.59 -2.33 -6.18
C ARG A 81 -12.16 -2.78 -6.45
N GLU A 82 -11.98 -3.82 -7.27
CA GLU A 82 -10.66 -4.33 -7.65
C GLU A 82 -9.80 -3.25 -8.32
N ARG A 83 -10.41 -2.44 -9.19
CA ARG A 83 -9.73 -1.31 -9.84
C ARG A 83 -9.29 -0.26 -8.81
N ILE A 84 -10.18 0.17 -7.91
CA ILE A 84 -9.86 1.17 -6.88
C ILE A 84 -8.73 0.68 -5.96
N VAL A 85 -8.79 -0.58 -5.53
CA VAL A 85 -7.75 -1.20 -4.69
C VAL A 85 -6.42 -1.27 -5.44
N SER A 86 -6.44 -1.71 -6.70
CA SER A 86 -5.24 -1.80 -7.53
C SER A 86 -4.60 -0.43 -7.77
N GLU A 87 -5.41 0.61 -8.02
CA GLU A 87 -4.93 1.99 -8.17
C GLU A 87 -4.28 2.51 -6.88
N ARG A 88 -4.92 2.28 -5.72
CA ARG A 88 -4.37 2.62 -4.41
C ARG A 88 -3.00 1.97 -4.21
N ASP A 89 -2.91 0.67 -4.46
CA ASP A 89 -1.70 -0.12 -4.21
C ASP A 89 -0.56 0.31 -5.13
N ARG A 90 -0.85 0.53 -6.43
CA ARG A 90 0.12 1.12 -7.36
C ARG A 90 0.66 2.46 -6.87
N LYS A 91 -0.23 3.35 -6.41
CA LYS A 91 0.14 4.69 -5.95
C LYS A 91 0.95 4.65 -4.64
N ILE A 92 0.61 3.74 -3.72
CA ILE A 92 1.40 3.49 -2.52
C ILE A 92 2.80 3.01 -2.88
N ASP A 93 2.92 2.09 -3.83
CA ASP A 93 4.21 1.56 -4.26
C ASP A 93 5.06 2.61 -4.99
N GLU A 94 4.45 3.48 -5.80
CA GLU A 94 5.10 4.65 -6.38
C GLU A 94 5.66 5.57 -5.30
N PHE A 95 4.87 5.89 -4.26
CA PHE A 95 5.34 6.73 -3.16
C PHE A 95 6.45 6.08 -2.33
N ARG A 96 6.38 4.76 -2.11
CA ARG A 96 7.44 4.00 -1.41
C ARG A 96 8.75 4.00 -2.17
N ARG A 97 8.70 3.84 -3.50
CA ARG A 97 9.89 3.85 -4.37
C ARG A 97 10.50 5.25 -4.52
N GLY A 98 9.77 6.29 -4.09
CA GLY A 98 10.07 7.68 -4.38
C GLY A 98 9.66 7.95 -5.83
N ALA A 99 8.76 8.90 -6.04
CA ALA A 99 8.38 9.31 -7.39
C ALA A 99 9.66 9.60 -8.18
N ARG A 100 9.90 8.83 -9.25
CA ARG A 100 10.98 9.09 -10.19
C ARG A 100 10.70 10.37 -10.96
#